data_AF-R2SJ22-F1
#
_entry.id   AF-R2SJ22-F1
#
_cell.length_a   1.000
_cell.length_b   1.000
_cell.length_c   1.000
_cell.angle_alpha   90.00
_cell.angle_beta   90.00
_cell.angle_gamma   90.00
#
_symmetry.space_group_name_H-M   'P 1'
#
loop_
_entity.id
_entity.type
_entity.pdbx_description
1 polymer ?
#
loop_
_entity_poly.entity_id
_entity_poly.type
_entity_poly.pdbx_seq_one_letter_code
_entity_poly.pdbx_strand_id
1 'polypeptide(L)'
;MAIRNKIIVFIIVVLIVLGIGFGGKSYMNKEEEEDKVIGTYRKNEEKIVVDVIKTYEDVKEITFTMVQENNMTGYTHYAFTLNGDEGYSYLFSKNEMYGNESVVNPDMKKRESELNGDQISKELKQVKVSYGGWDS
;
A
#
# COMPACT_ATOMS: atom_id res chain seq x y z
N MET A 1 -38.50 27.75 48.10
CA MET A 1 -38.47 27.29 46.69
C MET A 1 -37.07 27.50 46.06
N ALA A 2 -35.97 27.11 46.73
CA ALA A 2 -34.60 27.36 46.25
C ALA A 2 -33.72 26.09 46.15
N ILE A 3 -34.12 25.01 46.83
CA ILE A 3 -33.33 23.76 46.91
C ILE A 3 -33.58 22.87 45.68
N ARG A 4 -34.82 22.80 45.17
CA ARG A 4 -35.15 22.05 43.93
C ARG A 4 -34.39 22.59 42.71
N ASN A 5 -34.20 23.91 42.61
CA ASN A 5 -33.50 24.53 41.49
C ASN A 5 -31.99 24.21 41.52
N LYS A 6 -31.38 24.12 42.71
CA LYS A 6 -29.96 23.73 42.85
C LYS A 6 -29.71 22.28 42.43
N ILE A 7 -30.65 21.38 42.75
CA ILE A 7 -30.57 19.95 42.36
C ILE A 7 -30.73 19.79 40.85
N ILE A 8 -31.68 20.50 40.23
CA ILE A 8 -31.88 20.45 38.77
C ILE A 8 -30.65 21.00 38.03
N VAL A 9 -30.06 22.11 38.50
CA VAL A 9 -28.84 22.67 37.90
C VAL A 9 -27.65 21.71 38.04
N PHE A 10 -27.52 21.03 39.18
CA PHE A 10 -26.47 20.03 39.38
C PHE A 10 -26.60 18.83 38.41
N ILE A 11 -27.82 18.33 38.19
CA ILE A 11 -28.08 17.23 37.24
C ILE A 11 -27.75 17.65 35.81
N ILE A 12 -28.09 18.87 35.40
CA ILE A 12 -27.78 19.39 34.06
C ILE A 12 -26.27 19.51 33.85
N VAL A 13 -25.53 20.01 34.85
CA VAL A 13 -24.06 20.13 34.78
C VAL A 13 -23.40 18.74 34.67
N VAL A 14 -23.87 17.76 35.44
CA VAL A 14 -23.38 16.37 35.36
C VAL A 14 -23.67 15.75 33.98
N LEU A 15 -24.85 15.98 33.40
CA LEU A 15 -25.19 15.50 32.06
C LEU A 15 -24.35 16.16 30.96
N ILE A 16 -23.97 17.42 31.10
CA ILE A 16 -23.07 18.10 30.15
C ILE A 16 -21.65 17.55 30.25
N VAL A 17 -21.14 17.32 31.48
CA VAL A 17 -19.80 16.74 31.69
C VAL A 17 -19.73 15.28 31.20
N LEU A 18 -20.79 14.50 31.38
CA LEU A 18 -20.87 13.12 30.87
C LEU A 18 -21.13 13.07 29.36
N GLY A 19 -21.92 14.00 28.81
CA GLY A 19 -22.28 14.05 27.39
C GLY A 19 -21.12 14.50 26.47
N ILE A 20 -20.20 15.31 26.98
CA ILE A 20 -19.00 15.74 26.23
C ILE A 20 -17.88 14.67 26.31
N GLY A 21 -17.90 13.78 27.32
CA GLY A 21 -16.83 12.80 27.56
C GLY A 21 -16.78 11.58 26.65
N PHE A 22 -17.82 11.29 25.87
CA PHE A 22 -17.88 10.08 25.01
C PHE A 22 -18.46 10.33 23.61
N GLY A 23 -18.41 11.57 23.12
CA GLY A 23 -19.00 11.97 21.83
C GLY A 23 -18.01 12.32 20.71
N GLY A 24 -16.72 12.02 20.87
CA GLY A 24 -15.67 12.62 20.02
C GLY A 24 -14.61 11.65 19.52
N LYS A 25 -14.98 10.47 19.01
CA LYS A 25 -14.08 9.68 18.14
C LYS A 25 -14.83 8.58 17.39
N SER A 26 -15.49 8.95 16.29
CA SER A 26 -15.98 7.92 15.34
C SER A 26 -16.06 8.41 13.90
N TYR A 27 -15.21 9.38 13.54
CA TYR A 27 -15.14 9.89 12.16
C TYR A 27 -13.70 10.08 11.65
N MET A 28 -12.69 9.51 12.30
CA MET A 28 -11.27 9.53 11.85
C MET A 28 -10.77 8.20 11.27
N ASN A 29 -11.64 7.20 11.05
CA ASN A 29 -11.16 5.88 10.61
C ASN A 29 -10.96 5.73 9.10
N LYS A 30 -11.67 6.49 8.26
CA LYS A 30 -11.60 6.27 6.80
C LYS A 30 -10.31 6.82 6.18
N GLU A 31 -9.93 8.05 6.51
CA GLU A 31 -8.67 8.64 6.02
C GLU A 31 -7.44 7.87 6.55
N GLU A 32 -7.44 7.47 7.83
CA GLU A 32 -6.34 6.66 8.37
C GLU A 32 -6.26 5.25 7.78
N GLU A 33 -7.38 4.65 7.37
CA GLU A 33 -7.40 3.35 6.71
C GLU A 33 -6.92 3.46 5.27
N GLU A 34 -7.37 4.47 4.52
CA GLU A 34 -6.89 4.76 3.16
C GLU A 34 -5.38 5.04 3.15
N ASP A 35 -4.87 5.86 4.07
CA ASP A 35 -3.43 6.14 4.20
C ASP A 35 -2.62 4.87 4.53
N LYS A 36 -3.16 3.99 5.37
CA LYS A 36 -2.51 2.70 5.70
C LYS A 36 -2.52 1.76 4.51
N VAL A 37 -3.61 1.72 3.74
CA VAL A 37 -3.73 0.91 2.53
C VAL A 37 -2.74 1.41 1.48
N ILE A 38 -2.75 2.70 1.15
CA ILE A 38 -1.79 3.34 0.22
C ILE A 38 -0.35 3.10 0.68
N GLY A 39 -0.07 3.24 1.98
CA GLY A 39 1.27 2.98 2.53
C GLY A 39 1.71 1.51 2.43
N THR A 40 0.76 0.57 2.42
CA THR A 40 1.02 -0.87 2.31
C THR A 40 1.34 -1.26 0.87
N TYR A 41 0.46 -0.84 -0.01
CA TYR A 41 0.56 -0.83 -1.46
C TYR A 41 1.89 -0.29 -1.96
N ARG A 42 2.26 0.90 -1.51
CA ARG A 42 3.55 1.52 -1.81
C ARG A 42 4.75 0.64 -1.44
N LYS A 43 4.74 0.04 -0.25
CA LYS A 43 5.83 -0.83 0.22
C LYS A 43 5.94 -2.10 -0.63
N ASN A 44 4.82 -2.65 -1.09
CA ASN A 44 4.83 -3.84 -1.93
C ASN A 44 5.39 -3.51 -3.32
N GLU A 45 5.03 -2.38 -3.91
CA GLU A 45 5.65 -1.90 -5.16
C GLU A 45 7.17 -1.71 -5.02
N GLU A 46 7.64 -1.12 -3.91
CA GLU A 46 9.07 -0.96 -3.66
C GLU A 46 9.80 -2.31 -3.59
N LYS A 47 9.18 -3.33 -2.97
CA LYS A 47 9.72 -4.70 -2.97
C LYS A 47 9.76 -5.28 -4.39
N ILE A 48 8.71 -5.07 -5.18
CA ILE A 48 8.65 -5.50 -6.58
C ILE A 48 9.77 -4.86 -7.39
N VAL A 49 9.97 -3.54 -7.27
CA VAL A 49 11.03 -2.81 -7.98
C VAL A 49 12.41 -3.40 -7.66
N VAL A 50 12.69 -3.65 -6.39
CA VAL A 50 13.97 -4.25 -5.97
C VAL A 50 14.14 -5.65 -6.53
N ASP A 51 13.10 -6.48 -6.49
CA ASP A 51 13.15 -7.86 -7.00
C ASP A 51 13.33 -7.89 -8.52
N VAL A 52 12.64 -7.01 -9.25
CA VAL A 52 12.78 -6.85 -10.71
C VAL A 52 14.21 -6.48 -11.09
N ILE A 53 14.81 -5.48 -10.43
CA ILE A 53 16.19 -5.04 -10.71
C ILE A 53 17.21 -6.16 -10.46
N LYS A 54 16.97 -6.98 -9.44
CA LYS A 54 17.81 -8.16 -9.16
C LYS A 54 17.63 -9.25 -10.21
N THR A 55 16.40 -9.43 -10.70
CA THR A 55 16.03 -10.54 -11.57
C THR A 55 16.37 -10.28 -13.03
N TYR A 56 16.21 -9.05 -13.51
CA TYR A 56 16.31 -8.71 -14.93
C TYR A 56 17.47 -7.73 -15.21
N GLU A 57 18.09 -7.87 -16.37
CA GLU A 57 19.12 -6.94 -16.87
C GLU A 57 18.47 -5.81 -17.67
N ASP A 58 19.13 -4.65 -17.77
CA ASP A 58 18.70 -3.53 -18.63
C ASP A 58 17.28 -2.98 -18.35
N VAL A 59 16.84 -3.06 -17.10
CA VAL A 59 15.61 -2.38 -16.64
C VAL A 59 15.82 -0.87 -16.70
N LYS A 60 15.00 -0.16 -17.46
CA LYS A 60 15.02 1.31 -17.59
C LYS A 60 13.75 1.93 -17.01
N GLU A 61 12.61 1.27 -17.19
CA GLU A 61 11.31 1.74 -16.73
C GLU A 61 10.48 0.60 -16.14
N ILE A 62 9.83 0.87 -15.01
CA ILE A 62 8.83 0.00 -14.39
C ILE A 62 7.57 0.82 -14.23
N THR A 63 6.45 0.35 -14.79
CA THR A 63 5.15 1.02 -14.67
C THR A 63 4.13 0.06 -14.11
N PHE A 64 3.62 0.36 -12.93
CA PHE A 64 2.50 -0.37 -12.34
C PHE A 64 1.21 0.00 -13.06
N THR A 65 0.51 -0.99 -13.59
CA THR A 65 -0.70 -0.81 -14.41
C THR A 65 -1.97 -1.18 -13.66
N MET A 66 -1.88 -2.06 -12.67
CA MET A 66 -3.02 -2.50 -11.87
C MET A 66 -2.57 -2.97 -10.50
N VAL A 67 -3.32 -2.58 -9.47
CA VAL A 67 -3.29 -3.22 -8.16
C VAL A 67 -4.70 -3.65 -7.80
N GLN A 68 -4.89 -4.94 -7.55
CA GLN A 68 -6.20 -5.49 -7.23
C GLN A 68 -6.12 -6.37 -5.99
N GLU A 69 -6.88 -6.02 -4.96
CA GLU A 69 -7.07 -6.86 -3.80
C GLU A 69 -8.25 -7.83 -3.99
N ASN A 70 -7.98 -9.12 -3.82
CA ASN A 70 -9.00 -10.13 -3.75
C ASN A 70 -9.49 -10.27 -2.31
N ASN A 71 -10.58 -9.59 -1.99
CA ASN A 71 -11.18 -9.59 -0.65
C ASN A 71 -11.63 -10.98 -0.15
N MET A 72 -11.81 -11.96 -1.04
CA MET A 72 -12.15 -13.33 -0.63
C MET A 72 -10.94 -14.09 -0.11
N THR A 73 -9.76 -13.88 -0.70
CA THR A 73 -8.56 -14.65 -0.40
C THR A 73 -7.53 -13.84 0.41
N GLY A 74 -7.67 -12.52 0.46
CA GLY A 74 -6.73 -11.60 1.11
C GLY A 74 -5.42 -11.42 0.35
N TYR A 75 -5.38 -11.81 -0.93
CA TYR A 75 -4.23 -11.60 -1.80
C TYR A 75 -4.37 -10.30 -2.59
N THR A 76 -3.26 -9.60 -2.79
CA THR A 76 -3.16 -8.45 -3.67
C THR A 76 -2.34 -8.80 -4.89
N HIS A 77 -2.91 -8.61 -6.07
CA HIS A 77 -2.26 -8.81 -7.36
C HIS A 77 -1.75 -7.48 -7.90
N TYR A 78 -0.50 -7.47 -8.34
CA TYR A 78 0.17 -6.32 -8.96
C TYR A 78 0.53 -6.70 -10.38
N ALA A 79 0.03 -5.96 -11.36
CA ALA A 79 0.48 -6.06 -12.76
C ALA A 79 1.30 -4.82 -13.13
N PHE A 80 2.33 -5.02 -13.94
CA PHE A 80 3.23 -3.96 -14.35
C PHE A 80 3.88 -4.27 -15.70
N THR A 81 4.46 -3.24 -16.29
CA THR A 81 5.28 -3.34 -17.50
C THR A 81 6.74 -3.07 -17.20
N LEU A 82 7.63 -3.73 -17.93
CA LEU A 82 9.07 -3.45 -17.89
C LEU A 82 9.51 -2.90 -19.25
N ASN A 83 10.09 -1.71 -19.29
CA ASN A 83 10.50 -1.03 -20.52
C ASN A 83 9.38 -0.88 -21.58
N GLY A 84 8.11 -0.91 -21.15
CA GLY A 84 6.93 -0.91 -22.02
C GLY A 84 6.40 -2.29 -22.38
N ASP A 85 7.12 -3.38 -22.06
CA ASP A 85 6.68 -4.75 -22.29
C ASP A 85 5.70 -5.18 -21.18
N GLU A 86 4.55 -5.72 -21.57
CA GLU A 86 3.50 -6.20 -20.68
C GLU A 86 3.71 -7.65 -20.24
N GLY A 87 2.90 -8.11 -19.27
CA GLY A 87 2.83 -9.53 -18.89
C GLY A 87 3.56 -9.89 -17.59
N TYR A 88 4.03 -8.90 -16.84
CA TYR A 88 4.68 -9.12 -15.55
C TYR A 88 3.70 -8.91 -14.40
N SER A 89 3.72 -9.84 -13.44
CA SER A 89 2.90 -9.70 -12.25
C SER A 89 3.49 -10.33 -11.00
N TYR A 90 3.08 -9.82 -9.84
CA TYR A 90 3.37 -10.39 -8.53
C TYR A 90 2.08 -10.57 -7.74
N LEU A 91 2.07 -11.62 -6.93
CA LEU A 91 1.03 -11.87 -5.93
C LEU A 91 1.59 -11.64 -4.53
N PHE A 92 0.85 -10.90 -3.71
CA PHE A 92 1.14 -10.66 -2.31
C PHE A 92 0.02 -11.22 -1.43
N SER A 93 0.35 -11.78 -0.28
CA SER A 93 -0.62 -11.97 0.81
C SER A 93 -0.04 -11.36 2.07
N LYS A 94 -0.80 -10.49 2.75
CA LYS A 94 -0.37 -9.82 4.00
C LYS A 94 1.06 -9.23 3.92
N ASN A 95 1.43 -8.63 2.79
CA ASN A 95 2.76 -8.04 2.52
C ASN A 95 3.92 -9.01 2.33
N GLU A 96 3.64 -10.32 2.26
CA GLU A 96 4.58 -11.33 1.81
C GLU A 96 4.42 -11.57 0.32
N MET A 97 5.54 -11.59 -0.39
CA MET A 97 5.63 -11.73 -1.83
C MET A 97 5.73 -13.21 -2.18
N TYR A 98 4.79 -13.73 -2.97
CA TYR A 98 4.71 -15.16 -3.30
C TYR A 98 5.47 -15.53 -4.59
N GLY A 99 6.07 -14.55 -5.26
CA GLY A 99 6.95 -14.75 -6.43
C GLY A 99 6.46 -14.04 -7.70
N ASN A 100 7.36 -13.96 -8.68
CA ASN A 100 7.08 -13.38 -10.00
C ASN A 100 6.37 -14.43 -10.84
N GLU A 101 5.12 -14.18 -11.21
CA GLU A 101 4.50 -14.93 -12.28
C GLU A 101 4.54 -14.03 -13.52
N SER A 102 5.51 -14.31 -14.40
CA SER A 102 5.45 -13.83 -15.78
C SER A 102 4.33 -14.61 -16.46
N VAL A 103 3.21 -13.92 -16.72
CA VAL A 103 2.02 -14.51 -17.34
C VAL A 103 2.26 -14.73 -18.84
N VAL A 104 3.23 -14.00 -19.40
CA VAL A 104 3.67 -14.09 -20.79
C VAL A 104 5.20 -14.19 -20.80
N ASN A 105 5.74 -15.03 -21.68
CA ASN A 105 7.17 -15.30 -21.82
C ASN A 105 7.97 -13.98 -21.88
N PRO A 106 8.73 -13.61 -20.84
CA PRO A 106 9.32 -12.28 -20.77
C PRO A 106 10.45 -12.17 -21.78
N ASP A 107 10.37 -11.18 -22.68
CA ASP A 107 11.44 -10.86 -23.64
C ASP A 107 12.68 -10.30 -22.92
N MET A 108 12.53 -9.93 -21.64
CA MET A 108 13.61 -9.46 -20.81
C MET A 108 14.58 -10.58 -20.41
N LYS A 109 15.87 -10.29 -20.62
CA LYS A 109 16.96 -11.17 -20.20
C LYS A 109 17.03 -11.23 -18.67
N LYS A 110 16.94 -12.44 -18.13
CA LYS A 110 17.21 -12.70 -16.71
C LYS A 110 18.70 -12.57 -16.43
N ARG A 111 19.00 -12.00 -15.26
CA ARG A 111 20.36 -11.80 -14.78
C ARG A 111 20.97 -13.13 -14.35
N GLU A 112 22.23 -13.34 -14.72
CA GLU A 112 22.98 -14.57 -14.39
C GLU A 112 23.77 -14.43 -13.08
N SER A 113 24.03 -13.20 -12.63
CA SER A 113 24.82 -12.90 -11.43
C SER A 113 24.06 -12.07 -10.41
N GLU A 114 24.19 -12.40 -9.13
CA GLU A 114 23.63 -11.59 -8.06
C GLU A 114 24.28 -10.20 -8.00
N LEU A 115 23.46 -9.17 -7.76
CA LEU A 115 23.93 -7.81 -7.51
C LEU A 115 24.21 -7.61 -6.02
N ASN A 116 25.30 -6.91 -5.71
CA ASN A 116 25.54 -6.42 -4.36
C ASN A 116 24.71 -5.15 -4.07
N GLY A 117 24.70 -4.72 -2.80
CA GLY A 117 23.92 -3.57 -2.35
C GLY A 117 24.25 -2.26 -3.09
N ASP A 118 25.52 -2.01 -3.39
CA ASP A 118 25.96 -0.81 -4.10
C ASP A 118 25.45 -0.80 -5.54
N GLN A 119 25.52 -1.93 -6.23
CA GLN A 119 25.01 -2.08 -7.60
C GLN A 119 23.49 -1.88 -7.66
N ILE A 120 22.75 -2.50 -6.73
CA ILE A 120 21.29 -2.31 -6.63
C ILE A 120 20.96 -0.84 -6.42
N SER A 121 21.66 -0.16 -5.50
CA SER A 121 21.44 1.25 -5.21
C SER A 121 21.70 2.17 -6.42
N LYS A 122 22.66 1.78 -7.28
CA LYS A 122 23.01 2.53 -8.48
C LYS A 122 21.94 2.35 -9.55
N GLU A 123 21.47 1.13 -9.78
CA GLU A 123 20.40 0.85 -10.75
C GLU A 123 19.07 1.50 -10.33
N LEU A 124 18.71 1.43 -9.04
CA LEU A 124 17.50 2.08 -8.50
C LEU A 124 17.44 3.59 -8.79
N LYS A 125 18.59 4.27 -8.86
CA LYS A 125 18.65 5.71 -9.18
C LYS A 125 18.48 6.01 -10.67
N GLN A 126 18.63 5.01 -11.52
CA GLN A 126 18.59 5.14 -12.98
C GLN A 126 17.27 4.66 -13.57
N VAL A 127 16.59 3.74 -12.88
CA VAL A 127 15.27 3.24 -13.28
C VAL A 127 14.21 4.30 -13.01
N LYS A 128 13.40 4.58 -14.02
CA LYS A 128 12.17 5.36 -13.87
C LYS A 128 11.07 4.43 -13.35
N VAL A 129 10.47 4.76 -12.20
CA VAL A 129 9.34 4.01 -11.65
C VAL A 129 8.10 4.88 -11.67
N SER A 130 7.06 4.39 -12.33
CA SER A 130 5.74 5.01 -12.39
C SER A 130 4.78 4.16 -11.54
N TYR A 131 4.30 4.76 -10.47
CA TYR A 131 3.41 4.11 -9.50
C TYR A 131 1.96 4.46 -9.84
N GLY A 132 1.04 3.50 -9.72
CA GLY A 132 -0.33 3.68 -10.19
C GLY A 132 -1.14 2.38 -10.19
N GLY A 133 -2.42 2.48 -10.56
CA GLY A 133 -3.36 1.36 -10.57
C GLY A 133 -4.18 1.18 -9.28
N TRP A 134 -4.24 2.22 -8.44
CA TRP A 134 -5.01 2.26 -7.18
C TRP A 134 -6.50 2.58 -7.36
N ASP A 135 -6.86 3.10 -8.53
CA ASP A 135 -8.23 3.51 -8.86
C ASP A 135 -8.99 2.29 -9.40
N SER A 136 -9.39 1.38 -8.51
CA SER A 136 -10.40 0.35 -8.80
C SER A 136 -11.79 0.84 -8.43
#